data_AF-A0A6G8RUE1-F1
#
_entry.id   AF-A0A6G8RUE1-F1
#
_cell.length_a   1.000
_cell.length_b   1.000
_cell.length_c   1.000
_cell.angle_alpha   90.00
_cell.angle_beta   90.00
_cell.angle_gamma   90.00
#
_symmetry.space_group_name_H-M   'P 1'
#
loop_
_entity.id
_entity.type
_entity.pdbx_description
1 polymer ?
#
loop_
_entity_poly.entity_id
_entity_poly.type
_entity_poly.pdbx_seq_one_letter_code
_entity_poly.pdbx_strand_id
1 'polypeptide(L)'
;MIKNDLKQKNEFSLLLFTHANVLRFLNILAIALIAVSLLYLMAANWWMLPKFVRLSIPMLVLMLSAVASVYSTQSQALRQSLDTISGLMIGLSLAVIGQIYQTGADSYLLFLVWSVLLLPWLYRPNIGVFCILVVVSQLALYFYFQQSFWMLRAPWAYVVALNLLTAISLIYAMRHYPILRYVFIVFLIVISLASMFCFIQNHQVIDLVSVFVLPLGVAYYFYRRQRVLEPILLIAGVALSLSLWLLESVSGFLSHSGGGLFTLAMIIFAWFAAISFVLTRLFPKNNLAMIPLAIGAWIAGIILASLLLTFWQAFSIVMGVVFIIIAWFLLSKYTSFFIRQFAYCLWVCGQTAILIHVGLLTDNLWYVWFIQLLMLSLTAFTAKHWFILTIQLIAAYCLGVGALLFMNVLAAKEEVLQVMSGCNTLIFIIMLLTARYWQSSIYMKSIVLWLLFILFCVAACQMLIGLNMPFLKQAEPDQIIIFYLLPSIFVLCFVLQRANTLHHLWFWAIPILGLFFILMGYFELFIVLVLLAWAIVYGHKWVQAICILLLVFWLWMLYYYLGLSFLYKSLTIFISGLMLLMMVYGLKQIEALTDHGEIS
;
A
#
# COMPACT_ATOMS: atom_id res chain seq x y z
N MET A 1 22.10 28.44 -19.66
CA MET A 1 22.90 27.58 -18.76
C MET A 1 22.36 27.53 -17.32
N ILE A 2 21.70 28.58 -16.80
CA ILE A 2 21.25 28.66 -15.39
C ILE A 2 20.03 27.77 -15.04
N LYS A 3 19.18 27.40 -16.01
CA LYS A 3 17.98 26.56 -15.77
C LYS A 3 18.32 25.09 -15.39
N ASN A 4 19.58 24.67 -15.59
CA ASN A 4 20.04 23.33 -15.19
C ASN A 4 20.70 23.29 -13.81
N ASP A 5 21.14 24.42 -13.24
CA ASP A 5 21.84 24.44 -11.93
C ASP A 5 20.88 24.38 -10.74
N LEU A 6 19.62 24.79 -10.89
CA LEU A 6 18.60 24.63 -9.85
C LEU A 6 18.16 23.16 -9.66
N LYS A 7 18.43 22.28 -10.63
CA LYS A 7 18.12 20.84 -10.54
C LYS A 7 19.12 20.04 -9.70
N GLN A 8 20.23 20.65 -9.26
CA GLN A 8 21.38 19.92 -8.73
C GLN A 8 21.64 20.09 -7.23
N LYS A 9 20.84 20.89 -6.52
CA LYS A 9 20.88 20.90 -5.05
C LYS A 9 19.70 20.08 -4.57
N ASN A 10 20.00 18.88 -4.07
CA ASN A 10 19.09 18.02 -3.31
C ASN A 10 18.57 18.79 -2.07
N GLU A 11 17.58 19.66 -2.28
CA GLU A 11 17.03 20.55 -1.27
C GLU A 11 15.73 19.99 -0.72
N PHE A 12 15.63 19.92 0.60
CA PHE A 12 14.44 19.55 1.35
C PHE A 12 13.85 20.78 2.06
N SER A 13 13.55 21.83 1.27
CA SER A 13 13.22 23.17 1.77
C SER A 13 11.82 23.64 1.33
N LEU A 14 11.41 24.82 1.78
CA LEU A 14 10.14 25.47 1.41
C LEU A 14 9.95 25.65 -0.10
N LEU A 15 11.03 25.74 -0.87
CA LEU A 15 11.00 25.91 -2.33
C LEU A 15 10.41 24.70 -3.07
N LEU A 16 10.32 23.53 -2.41
CA LEU A 16 9.63 22.38 -2.98
C LEU A 16 8.17 22.71 -3.35
N PHE A 17 7.53 23.62 -2.61
CA PHE A 17 6.15 24.00 -2.81
C PHE A 17 5.92 25.02 -3.92
N THR A 18 6.96 25.65 -4.48
CA THR A 18 6.81 26.65 -5.55
C THR A 18 6.76 26.04 -6.95
N HIS A 19 7.13 24.77 -7.12
CA HIS A 19 7.12 24.13 -8.42
C HIS A 19 5.70 23.92 -8.97
N ALA A 20 5.46 24.30 -10.23
CA ALA A 20 4.17 24.13 -10.93
C ALA A 20 3.49 22.78 -10.73
N ASN A 21 4.24 21.67 -10.81
CA ASN A 21 3.69 20.33 -10.66
C ASN A 21 3.17 20.06 -9.24
N VAL A 22 3.89 20.56 -8.23
CA VAL A 22 3.49 20.46 -6.82
C VAL A 22 2.25 21.31 -6.59
N LEU A 23 2.23 22.55 -7.08
CA LEU A 23 1.07 23.45 -6.99
C LEU A 23 -0.19 22.87 -7.65
N ARG A 24 -0.05 22.20 -8.80
CA ARG A 24 -1.17 21.48 -9.44
C ARG A 24 -1.71 20.36 -8.57
N PHE A 25 -0.83 19.54 -7.99
CA PHE A 25 -1.22 18.45 -7.08
C PHE A 25 -1.90 18.97 -5.82
N LEU A 26 -1.34 20.01 -5.21
CA LEU A 26 -1.88 20.67 -4.04
C LEU A 26 -3.26 21.28 -4.32
N ASN A 27 -3.46 21.89 -5.50
CA ASN A 27 -4.78 22.39 -5.89
C ASN A 27 -5.82 21.27 -5.99
N ILE A 28 -5.47 20.15 -6.63
CA ILE A 28 -6.34 18.97 -6.72
C ILE A 28 -6.66 18.45 -5.32
N LEU A 29 -5.65 18.36 -4.45
CA LEU A 29 -5.81 17.92 -3.07
C LEU A 29 -6.74 18.86 -2.28
N ALA A 30 -6.59 20.19 -2.41
CA ALA A 30 -7.46 21.16 -1.75
C ALA A 30 -8.92 20.98 -2.14
N ILE A 31 -9.20 20.89 -3.45
CA ILE A 31 -10.56 20.67 -3.97
C ILE A 31 -11.08 19.31 -3.48
N ALA A 32 -10.24 18.27 -3.47
CA ALA A 32 -10.60 16.96 -2.96
C ALA A 32 -10.95 16.98 -1.47
N LEU A 33 -10.16 17.67 -0.62
CA LEU A 33 -10.44 17.81 0.81
C LEU A 33 -11.77 18.53 1.05
N ILE A 34 -12.04 19.61 0.32
CA ILE A 34 -13.32 20.33 0.39
C ILE A 34 -14.47 19.40 -0.01
N ALA A 35 -14.36 18.70 -1.14
CA ALA A 35 -15.38 17.77 -1.60
C ALA A 35 -15.60 16.61 -0.60
N VAL A 36 -14.54 16.00 -0.09
CA VAL A 36 -14.59 14.90 0.89
C VAL A 36 -15.21 15.38 2.20
N SER A 37 -14.90 16.59 2.66
CA SER A 37 -15.52 17.15 3.87
C SER A 37 -17.04 17.29 3.73
N LEU A 38 -17.52 17.82 2.59
CA LEU A 38 -18.95 17.94 2.31
C LEU A 38 -19.62 16.57 2.17
N LEU A 39 -18.94 15.62 1.53
CA LEU A 39 -19.39 14.24 1.42
C LEU A 39 -19.56 13.61 2.79
N TYR A 40 -18.57 13.77 3.66
CA TYR A 40 -18.63 13.34 5.04
C TYR A 40 -19.81 13.99 5.76
N LEU A 41 -19.96 15.31 5.71
CA LEU A 41 -21.09 16.02 6.33
C LEU A 41 -22.45 15.45 5.89
N MET A 42 -22.58 15.15 4.60
CA MET A 42 -23.78 14.49 4.08
C MET A 42 -23.94 13.06 4.61
N ALA A 43 -22.87 12.26 4.62
CA ALA A 43 -22.89 10.86 5.04
C ALA A 43 -23.29 10.68 6.52
N ALA A 44 -22.79 11.50 7.43
CA ALA A 44 -23.18 11.41 8.84
C ALA A 44 -24.62 11.78 9.10
N ASN A 45 -25.13 12.76 8.35
CA ASN A 45 -26.51 13.20 8.47
C ASN A 45 -27.46 12.38 7.58
N TRP A 46 -26.98 11.34 6.90
CA TRP A 46 -27.73 10.58 5.89
C TRP A 46 -29.11 10.13 6.40
N TRP A 47 -29.18 9.61 7.62
CA TRP A 47 -30.43 9.14 8.22
C TRP A 47 -31.40 10.27 8.58
N MET A 48 -30.89 11.47 8.88
CA MET A 48 -31.69 12.65 9.20
C MET A 48 -32.26 13.34 7.96
N LEU A 49 -31.74 13.02 6.77
CA LEU A 49 -32.23 13.60 5.52
C LEU A 49 -33.64 13.07 5.18
N PRO A 50 -34.55 13.95 4.72
CA PRO A 50 -35.85 13.53 4.20
C PRO A 50 -35.68 12.46 3.10
N LYS A 51 -36.65 11.53 2.99
CA LYS A 51 -36.61 10.43 2.01
C LYS A 51 -36.38 10.93 0.58
N PHE A 52 -37.07 12.01 0.20
CA PHE A 52 -36.94 12.63 -1.11
C PHE A 52 -35.52 13.12 -1.40
N VAL A 53 -34.84 13.73 -0.42
CA VAL A 53 -33.46 14.21 -0.57
C VAL A 53 -32.51 13.04 -0.81
N ARG A 54 -32.61 11.98 0.00
CA ARG A 54 -31.78 10.77 -0.16
C ARG A 54 -31.95 10.12 -1.52
N LEU A 55 -33.19 10.02 -2.04
CA LEU A 55 -33.47 9.49 -3.38
C LEU A 55 -32.91 10.40 -4.48
N SER A 56 -33.05 11.72 -4.30
CA SER A 56 -32.64 12.70 -5.29
C SER A 56 -31.12 12.75 -5.47
N ILE A 57 -30.31 12.55 -4.43
CA ILE A 57 -28.84 12.68 -4.50
C ILE A 57 -28.23 11.77 -5.59
N PRO A 58 -28.36 10.43 -5.56
CA PRO A 58 -27.75 9.58 -6.57
C PRO A 58 -28.39 9.80 -7.96
N MET A 59 -29.69 10.09 -8.03
CA MET A 59 -30.38 10.35 -9.30
C MET A 59 -29.93 11.67 -9.95
N LEU A 60 -29.74 12.73 -9.17
CA LEU A 60 -29.25 14.02 -9.66
C LEU A 60 -27.78 13.91 -10.07
N VAL A 61 -26.93 13.21 -9.31
CA VAL A 61 -25.54 12.98 -9.71
C VAL A 61 -25.47 12.13 -10.99
N LEU A 62 -26.32 11.11 -11.13
CA LEU A 62 -26.48 10.35 -12.36
C LEU A 62 -26.85 11.26 -13.54
N MET A 63 -27.92 12.05 -13.38
CA MET A 63 -28.40 12.95 -14.42
C MET A 63 -27.35 13.98 -14.82
N LEU A 64 -26.75 14.67 -13.85
CA LEU A 64 -25.73 15.69 -14.08
C LEU A 64 -24.47 15.10 -14.72
N SER A 65 -24.01 13.93 -14.27
CA SER A 65 -22.84 13.26 -14.87
C SER A 65 -23.11 12.79 -16.30
N ALA A 66 -24.30 12.24 -16.57
CA ALA A 66 -24.69 11.81 -17.91
C ALA A 66 -24.81 13.00 -18.87
N VAL A 67 -25.51 14.06 -18.44
CA VAL A 67 -25.65 15.32 -19.20
C VAL A 67 -24.27 15.95 -19.45
N ALA A 68 -23.46 16.09 -18.41
CA ALA A 68 -22.09 16.60 -18.53
C ALA A 68 -21.25 15.74 -19.47
N SER A 69 -21.43 14.42 -19.50
CA SER A 69 -20.69 13.57 -20.43
C SER A 69 -21.10 13.79 -21.89
N VAL A 70 -22.35 14.14 -22.18
CA VAL A 70 -22.82 14.42 -23.54
C VAL A 70 -22.25 15.74 -24.02
N TYR A 71 -22.28 16.78 -23.18
CA TYR A 71 -21.86 18.14 -23.55
C TYR A 71 -20.36 18.39 -23.40
N SER A 72 -19.66 17.65 -22.55
CA SER A 72 -18.21 17.79 -22.41
C SER A 72 -17.53 17.31 -23.69
N THR A 73 -16.79 18.18 -24.38
CA THR A 73 -15.98 17.83 -25.57
C THR A 73 -14.48 17.87 -25.31
N GLN A 74 -14.07 18.29 -24.12
CA GLN A 74 -12.69 18.69 -23.85
C GLN A 74 -11.72 17.52 -23.71
N SER A 75 -12.14 16.36 -23.18
CA SER A 75 -11.28 15.17 -23.13
C SER A 75 -12.04 13.84 -23.04
N GLN A 76 -11.50 12.80 -23.69
CA GLN A 76 -12.03 11.44 -23.62
C GLN A 76 -11.94 10.85 -22.20
N ALA A 77 -10.90 11.20 -21.44
CA ALA A 77 -10.73 10.77 -20.07
C ALA A 77 -11.84 11.33 -19.16
N LEU A 78 -12.17 12.62 -19.29
CA LEU A 78 -13.26 13.24 -18.51
C LEU A 78 -14.61 12.60 -18.84
N ARG A 79 -14.90 12.39 -20.13
CA ARG A 79 -16.10 11.67 -20.58
C ARG A 79 -16.21 10.26 -19.98
N GLN A 80 -15.10 9.50 -20.02
CA GLN A 80 -15.07 8.15 -19.45
C GLN A 80 -15.31 8.15 -17.94
N SER A 81 -14.71 9.10 -17.22
CA SER A 81 -14.93 9.28 -15.78
C SER A 81 -16.39 9.61 -15.47
N LEU A 82 -17.01 10.51 -16.25
CA LEU A 82 -18.41 10.91 -16.06
C LEU A 82 -19.38 9.75 -16.28
N ASP A 83 -19.24 8.98 -17.37
CA ASP A 83 -20.02 7.75 -17.57
C ASP A 83 -19.81 6.72 -16.44
N THR A 84 -18.57 6.60 -15.94
CA THR A 84 -18.26 5.66 -14.85
C THR A 84 -18.99 6.07 -13.58
N ILE A 85 -19.04 7.38 -13.30
CA ILE A 85 -19.85 7.94 -12.21
C ILE A 85 -21.33 7.63 -12.45
N SER A 86 -21.85 7.83 -13.67
CA SER A 86 -23.24 7.49 -13.99
C SER A 86 -23.53 6.00 -13.76
N GLY A 87 -22.66 5.11 -14.23
CA GLY A 87 -22.77 3.66 -14.01
C GLY A 87 -22.74 3.26 -12.53
N LEU A 88 -21.94 3.95 -11.72
CA LEU A 88 -21.91 3.76 -10.27
C LEU A 88 -23.20 4.25 -9.62
N MET A 89 -23.71 5.42 -10.03
CA MET A 89 -24.94 6.00 -9.50
C MET A 89 -26.19 5.18 -9.85
N ILE A 90 -26.19 4.38 -10.92
CA ILE A 90 -27.28 3.41 -11.19
C ILE A 90 -27.40 2.42 -10.02
N GLY A 91 -26.30 1.79 -9.62
CA GLY A 91 -26.28 0.86 -8.50
C GLY A 91 -26.64 1.52 -7.19
N LEU A 92 -26.08 2.72 -6.93
CA LEU A 92 -26.38 3.47 -5.72
C LEU A 92 -27.86 3.87 -5.65
N SER A 93 -28.47 4.25 -6.78
CA SER A 93 -29.91 4.56 -6.84
C SER A 93 -30.75 3.33 -6.49
N LEU A 94 -30.43 2.16 -7.05
CA LEU A 94 -31.11 0.90 -6.71
C LEU A 94 -30.96 0.56 -5.23
N ALA A 95 -29.76 0.71 -4.66
CA ALA A 95 -29.49 0.45 -3.25
C ALA A 95 -30.27 1.39 -2.33
N VAL A 96 -30.32 2.70 -2.65
CA VAL A 96 -31.06 3.70 -1.86
C VAL A 96 -32.57 3.48 -1.95
N ILE A 97 -33.10 3.07 -3.11
CA ILE A 97 -34.50 2.66 -3.25
C ILE A 97 -34.80 1.47 -2.32
N GLY A 98 -33.96 0.43 -2.38
CA GLY A 98 -34.09 -0.75 -1.52
C GLY A 98 -34.03 -0.39 -0.03
N GLN A 99 -33.13 0.53 0.36
CA GLN A 99 -33.00 1.01 1.73
C GLN A 99 -34.22 1.80 2.22
N ILE A 100 -34.73 2.75 1.42
CA ILE A 100 -35.79 3.68 1.84
C ILE A 100 -37.16 3.02 1.85
N TYR A 101 -37.45 2.20 0.84
CA TYR A 101 -38.73 1.53 0.69
C TYR A 101 -38.73 0.11 1.28
N GLN A 102 -37.58 -0.37 1.77
CA GLN A 102 -37.43 -1.71 2.35
C GLN A 102 -38.00 -2.77 1.41
N THR A 103 -37.68 -2.69 0.11
CA THR A 103 -38.30 -3.52 -0.93
C THR A 103 -37.99 -5.02 -0.81
N GLY A 104 -37.26 -5.44 0.23
CA GLY A 104 -36.85 -6.83 0.43
C GLY A 104 -35.95 -7.36 -0.69
N ALA A 105 -35.45 -6.49 -1.58
CA ALA A 105 -34.60 -6.89 -2.69
C ALA A 105 -33.34 -7.54 -2.13
N ASP A 106 -33.13 -8.82 -2.46
CA ASP A 106 -31.95 -9.55 -2.07
C ASP A 106 -30.70 -9.00 -2.77
N SER A 107 -29.53 -9.26 -2.19
CA SER A 107 -28.27 -8.76 -2.76
C SER A 107 -28.04 -9.28 -4.18
N TYR A 108 -28.51 -10.49 -4.51
CA TYR A 108 -28.43 -11.06 -5.85
C TYR A 108 -29.13 -10.17 -6.88
N LEU A 109 -30.42 -9.86 -6.68
CA LEU A 109 -31.23 -9.10 -7.62
C LEU A 109 -30.66 -7.69 -7.81
N LEU A 110 -30.18 -7.05 -6.74
CA LEU A 110 -29.51 -5.75 -6.81
C LEU A 110 -28.34 -5.76 -7.81
N PHE A 111 -27.39 -6.69 -7.63
CA PHE A 111 -26.21 -6.76 -8.50
C PHE A 111 -26.55 -7.28 -9.90
N LEU A 112 -27.52 -8.19 -10.04
CA LEU A 112 -27.98 -8.64 -11.35
C LEU A 112 -28.59 -7.49 -12.17
N VAL A 113 -29.57 -6.78 -11.62
CA VAL A 113 -30.22 -5.66 -12.31
C VAL A 113 -29.20 -4.56 -12.62
N TRP A 114 -28.30 -4.27 -11.69
CA TRP A 114 -27.22 -3.32 -11.93
C TRP A 114 -26.31 -3.75 -13.10
N SER A 115 -25.90 -5.04 -13.17
CA SER A 115 -25.09 -5.55 -14.28
C SER A 115 -25.78 -5.37 -15.64
N VAL A 116 -27.08 -5.69 -15.71
CA VAL A 116 -27.88 -5.57 -16.93
C VAL A 116 -28.00 -4.10 -17.36
N LEU A 117 -28.28 -3.20 -16.42
CA LEU A 117 -28.40 -1.77 -16.68
C LEU A 117 -27.09 -1.12 -17.10
N LEU A 118 -25.93 -1.73 -16.85
CA LEU A 118 -24.63 -1.25 -17.33
C LEU A 118 -24.34 -1.64 -18.79
N LEU A 119 -25.00 -2.66 -19.35
CA LEU A 119 -24.73 -3.12 -20.72
C LEU A 119 -24.94 -2.01 -21.77
N PRO A 120 -26.02 -1.21 -21.75
CA PRO A 120 -26.22 -0.12 -22.70
C PRO A 120 -25.12 0.95 -22.61
N TRP A 121 -24.50 1.12 -21.45
CA TRP A 121 -23.43 2.11 -21.23
C TRP A 121 -22.10 1.70 -21.88
N LEU A 122 -21.98 0.45 -22.34
CA LEU A 122 -20.85 -0.02 -23.14
C LEU A 122 -20.97 0.28 -24.63
N TYR A 123 -21.94 1.11 -25.06
CA TYR A 123 -22.07 1.55 -26.47
C TYR A 123 -20.78 2.17 -27.02
N ARG A 124 -19.93 2.73 -26.14
CA ARG A 124 -18.58 3.21 -26.45
C ARG A 124 -17.55 2.55 -25.53
N PRO A 125 -16.29 2.40 -25.96
CA PRO A 125 -15.22 1.90 -25.10
C PRO A 125 -15.02 2.77 -23.86
N ASN A 126 -15.39 2.24 -22.70
CA ASN A 126 -15.23 2.84 -21.39
C ASN A 126 -14.68 1.83 -20.39
N ILE A 127 -13.44 2.06 -19.96
CA ILE A 127 -12.72 1.18 -19.01
C ILE A 127 -13.45 1.12 -17.67
N GLY A 128 -13.94 2.26 -17.14
CA GLY A 128 -14.53 2.31 -15.81
C GLY A 128 -15.89 1.61 -15.75
N VAL A 129 -16.78 1.88 -16.71
CA VAL A 129 -18.08 1.16 -16.83
C VAL A 129 -17.86 -0.34 -16.97
N PHE A 130 -16.90 -0.75 -17.80
CA PHE A 130 -16.57 -2.16 -17.97
C PHE A 130 -16.03 -2.79 -16.67
N CYS A 131 -15.17 -2.10 -15.93
CA CYS A 131 -14.70 -2.57 -14.61
C CYS A 131 -15.86 -2.76 -13.63
N ILE A 132 -16.80 -1.81 -13.55
CA ILE A 132 -17.98 -1.94 -12.69
C ILE A 132 -18.81 -3.15 -13.13
N LEU A 133 -19.05 -3.33 -14.44
CA LEU A 133 -19.78 -4.48 -14.96
C LEU A 133 -19.12 -5.80 -14.56
N VAL A 134 -17.79 -5.92 -14.69
CA VAL A 134 -17.05 -7.13 -14.29
C VAL A 134 -17.23 -7.40 -12.80
N VAL A 135 -17.05 -6.40 -11.94
CA VAL A 135 -17.19 -6.59 -10.49
C VAL A 135 -18.63 -6.98 -10.11
N VAL A 136 -19.60 -6.23 -10.61
CA VAL A 136 -21.02 -6.41 -10.28
C VAL A 136 -21.58 -7.72 -10.83
N SER A 137 -21.17 -8.15 -12.03
CA SER A 137 -21.56 -9.46 -12.57
C SER A 137 -20.94 -10.63 -11.80
N GLN A 138 -19.69 -10.50 -11.33
CA GLN A 138 -19.07 -11.52 -10.47
C GLN A 138 -19.74 -11.59 -9.09
N LEU A 139 -20.11 -10.44 -8.51
CA LEU A 139 -20.89 -10.39 -7.27
C LEU A 139 -22.28 -11.01 -7.45
N ALA A 140 -22.97 -10.70 -8.55
CA ALA A 140 -24.25 -11.30 -8.87
C ALA A 140 -24.13 -12.83 -8.98
N LEU A 141 -23.10 -13.34 -9.65
CA LEU A 141 -22.83 -14.77 -9.75
C LEU A 141 -22.60 -15.41 -8.36
N TYR A 142 -21.76 -14.78 -7.53
CA TYR A 142 -21.49 -15.27 -6.17
C TYR A 142 -22.77 -15.29 -5.32
N PHE A 143 -23.52 -14.18 -5.26
CA PHE A 143 -24.75 -14.10 -4.47
C PHE A 143 -25.84 -15.03 -4.98
N TYR A 144 -25.94 -15.26 -6.29
CA TYR A 144 -26.84 -16.27 -6.85
C TYR A 144 -26.58 -17.64 -6.22
N PHE A 145 -25.33 -18.11 -6.25
CA PHE A 145 -25.01 -19.40 -5.67
C PHE A 145 -25.19 -19.38 -4.16
N GLN A 146 -24.66 -18.36 -3.46
CA GLN A 146 -24.72 -18.27 -2.00
C GLN A 146 -26.15 -18.27 -1.44
N GLN A 147 -27.08 -17.58 -2.11
CA GLN A 147 -28.49 -17.47 -1.70
C GLN A 147 -29.33 -18.64 -2.21
N SER A 148 -28.83 -19.38 -3.21
CA SER A 148 -29.49 -20.58 -3.72
C SER A 148 -29.06 -21.85 -3.01
N PHE A 149 -29.90 -22.87 -3.09
CA PHE A 149 -29.56 -24.23 -2.66
C PHE A 149 -28.37 -24.85 -3.45
N TRP A 150 -28.01 -24.29 -4.61
CA TRP A 150 -26.99 -24.86 -5.50
C TRP A 150 -25.57 -24.74 -4.97
N MET A 151 -25.26 -23.79 -4.08
CA MET A 151 -23.91 -23.73 -3.48
C MET A 151 -23.60 -25.00 -2.68
N LEU A 152 -24.60 -25.55 -1.99
CA LEU A 152 -24.44 -26.79 -1.22
C LEU A 152 -24.50 -28.02 -2.13
N ARG A 153 -25.42 -28.04 -3.10
CA ARG A 153 -25.66 -29.22 -3.93
C ARG A 153 -24.67 -29.39 -5.08
N ALA A 154 -24.19 -28.30 -5.65
CA ALA A 154 -23.31 -28.27 -6.82
C ALA A 154 -22.27 -27.14 -6.70
N PRO A 155 -21.37 -27.16 -5.70
CA PRO A 155 -20.33 -26.15 -5.52
C PRO A 155 -19.40 -26.06 -6.74
N TRP A 156 -19.20 -27.19 -7.43
CA TRP A 156 -18.45 -27.23 -8.67
C TRP A 156 -19.02 -26.34 -9.78
N ALA A 157 -20.35 -26.18 -9.83
CA ALA A 157 -21.00 -25.36 -10.85
C ALA A 157 -20.66 -23.88 -10.66
N TYR A 158 -20.52 -23.43 -9.41
CA TYR A 158 -20.03 -22.09 -9.10
C TYR A 158 -18.61 -21.88 -9.61
N VAL A 159 -17.69 -22.81 -9.34
CA VAL A 159 -16.29 -22.71 -9.78
C VAL A 159 -16.18 -22.69 -11.30
N VAL A 160 -16.96 -23.53 -12.00
CA VAL A 160 -17.03 -23.52 -13.46
C VAL A 160 -17.59 -22.20 -13.98
N ALA A 161 -18.70 -21.71 -13.42
CA ALA A 161 -19.30 -20.45 -13.84
C ALA A 161 -18.39 -19.25 -13.59
N LEU A 162 -17.66 -19.25 -12.46
CA LEU A 162 -16.66 -18.23 -12.11
C LEU A 162 -15.58 -18.17 -13.20
N ASN A 163 -14.99 -19.32 -13.54
CA ASN A 163 -13.96 -19.42 -14.59
C ASN A 163 -14.49 -19.03 -15.98
N LEU A 164 -15.73 -19.40 -16.32
CA LEU A 164 -16.32 -19.02 -17.59
C LEU A 164 -16.56 -17.51 -17.69
N LEU A 165 -17.12 -16.90 -16.64
CA LEU A 165 -17.36 -15.46 -16.60
C LEU A 165 -16.05 -14.67 -16.60
N THR A 166 -15.00 -15.15 -15.91
CA THR A 166 -13.66 -14.54 -15.98
C THR A 166 -13.03 -14.67 -17.37
N ALA A 167 -13.19 -15.82 -18.04
CA ALA A 167 -12.68 -16.01 -19.40
C ALA A 167 -13.36 -15.05 -20.40
N ILE A 168 -14.69 -14.96 -20.37
CA ILE A 168 -15.46 -14.09 -21.27
C ILE A 168 -15.08 -12.62 -21.06
N SER A 169 -15.03 -12.19 -19.79
CA SER A 169 -14.65 -10.82 -19.45
C SER A 169 -13.19 -10.52 -19.83
N LEU A 170 -12.26 -11.46 -19.65
CA LEU A 170 -10.88 -11.32 -20.10
C LEU A 170 -10.79 -11.19 -21.63
N ILE A 171 -11.51 -12.02 -22.39
CA ILE A 171 -11.50 -11.94 -23.86
C ILE A 171 -11.97 -10.56 -24.32
N TYR A 172 -13.05 -10.05 -23.74
CA TYR A 172 -13.57 -8.72 -24.05
C TYR A 172 -12.57 -7.61 -23.65
N ALA A 173 -11.97 -7.73 -22.45
CA ALA A 173 -10.96 -6.81 -21.96
C ALA A 173 -9.73 -6.80 -22.89
N MET A 174 -9.29 -7.95 -23.38
CA MET A 174 -8.15 -8.02 -24.30
C MET A 174 -8.44 -7.36 -25.65
N ARG A 175 -9.70 -7.35 -26.09
CA ARG A 175 -10.12 -6.74 -27.36
C ARG A 175 -10.25 -5.22 -27.26
N HIS A 176 -10.86 -4.70 -26.19
CA HIS A 176 -11.21 -3.28 -26.09
C HIS A 176 -10.38 -2.50 -25.05
N TYR A 177 -9.82 -3.18 -24.04
CA TYR A 177 -9.19 -2.57 -22.85
C TYR A 177 -7.88 -3.29 -22.46
N PRO A 178 -6.83 -3.26 -23.30
CA PRO A 178 -5.63 -4.08 -23.12
C PRO A 178 -4.86 -3.83 -21.82
N ILE A 179 -5.06 -2.67 -21.18
CA ILE A 179 -4.44 -2.32 -19.89
C ILE A 179 -5.00 -3.19 -18.76
N LEU A 180 -6.27 -3.61 -18.81
CA LEU A 180 -6.91 -4.41 -17.77
C LEU A 180 -6.34 -5.83 -17.66
N ARG A 181 -5.52 -6.28 -18.63
CA ARG A 181 -4.89 -7.61 -18.60
C ARG A 181 -4.13 -7.89 -17.32
N TYR A 182 -3.47 -6.87 -16.73
CA TYR A 182 -2.72 -7.05 -15.48
C TYR A 182 -3.64 -7.28 -14.28
N VAL A 183 -4.79 -6.60 -14.25
CA VAL A 183 -5.82 -6.80 -13.20
C VAL A 183 -6.38 -8.21 -13.30
N PHE A 184 -6.70 -8.67 -14.52
CA PHE A 184 -7.15 -10.04 -14.72
C PHE A 184 -6.08 -11.07 -14.36
N ILE A 185 -4.79 -10.86 -14.69
CA ILE A 185 -3.72 -11.78 -14.27
C ILE A 185 -3.71 -11.95 -12.75
N VAL A 186 -3.80 -10.85 -11.99
CA VAL A 186 -3.89 -10.92 -10.53
C VAL A 186 -5.13 -11.68 -10.10
N PHE A 187 -6.29 -11.40 -10.69
CA PHE A 187 -7.53 -12.08 -10.37
C PHE A 187 -7.47 -13.59 -10.65
N LEU A 188 -6.83 -14.01 -11.74
CA LEU A 188 -6.62 -15.42 -12.07
C LEU A 188 -5.70 -16.12 -11.06
N ILE A 189 -4.66 -15.44 -10.59
CA ILE A 189 -3.79 -15.98 -9.53
C ILE A 189 -4.59 -16.15 -8.24
N VAL A 190 -5.46 -15.20 -7.88
CA VAL A 190 -6.33 -15.32 -6.70
C VAL A 190 -7.31 -16.49 -6.83
N ILE A 191 -7.94 -16.66 -8.00
CA ILE A 191 -8.82 -17.83 -8.26
C ILE A 191 -8.02 -19.14 -8.17
N SER A 192 -6.81 -19.19 -8.72
CA SER A 192 -5.91 -20.34 -8.62
C SER A 192 -5.58 -20.68 -7.16
N LEU A 193 -5.29 -19.69 -6.32
CA LEU A 193 -4.99 -19.91 -4.90
C LEU A 193 -6.23 -20.32 -4.11
N ALA A 194 -7.37 -19.68 -4.33
CA ALA A 194 -8.63 -20.00 -3.66
C ALA A 194 -9.09 -21.42 -4.01
N SER A 195 -9.05 -21.79 -5.30
CA SER A 195 -9.37 -23.15 -5.74
C SER A 195 -8.39 -24.19 -5.18
N MET A 196 -7.09 -23.89 -5.11
CA MET A 196 -6.12 -24.77 -4.45
C MET A 196 -6.46 -25.00 -2.96
N PHE A 197 -6.88 -23.95 -2.25
CA PHE A 197 -7.31 -24.07 -0.86
C PHE A 197 -8.58 -24.92 -0.70
N CYS A 198 -9.58 -24.70 -1.56
CA CYS A 198 -10.79 -25.54 -1.60
C CYS A 198 -10.46 -27.00 -1.93
N PHE A 199 -9.51 -27.25 -2.85
CA PHE A 199 -9.05 -28.59 -3.18
C PHE A 199 -8.39 -29.30 -1.99
N ILE A 200 -7.58 -28.57 -1.20
CA ILE A 200 -6.95 -29.14 0.00
C ILE A 200 -8.01 -29.58 1.02
N GLN A 201 -9.09 -28.81 1.18
CA GLN A 201 -10.15 -29.12 2.15
C GLN A 201 -11.12 -30.22 1.68
N ASN A 202 -11.56 -30.15 0.42
CA ASN A 202 -12.69 -30.94 -0.08
C ASN A 202 -12.28 -32.02 -1.08
N HIS A 203 -11.01 -32.03 -1.53
CA HIS A 203 -10.45 -32.96 -2.52
C HIS A 203 -11.25 -33.08 -3.83
N GLN A 204 -11.97 -32.02 -4.23
CA GLN A 204 -12.76 -32.03 -5.46
C GLN A 204 -11.89 -31.75 -6.70
N VAL A 205 -11.92 -32.65 -7.68
CA VAL A 205 -11.12 -32.54 -8.92
C VAL A 205 -11.37 -31.22 -9.67
N ILE A 206 -12.58 -30.66 -9.60
CA ILE A 206 -12.95 -29.46 -10.34
C ILE A 206 -12.19 -28.23 -9.82
N ASP A 207 -11.91 -28.18 -8.53
CA ASP A 207 -11.06 -27.14 -7.94
C ASP A 207 -9.64 -27.24 -8.49
N LEU A 208 -9.08 -28.46 -8.57
CA LEU A 208 -7.78 -28.70 -9.20
C LEU A 208 -7.76 -28.29 -10.68
N VAL A 209 -8.83 -28.57 -11.42
CA VAL A 209 -8.98 -28.16 -12.82
C VAL A 209 -8.97 -26.62 -12.93
N SER A 210 -9.64 -25.93 -12.01
CA SER A 210 -9.65 -24.46 -11.93
C SER A 210 -8.26 -23.85 -11.69
N VAL A 211 -7.41 -24.51 -10.88
CA VAL A 211 -6.02 -24.07 -10.63
C VAL A 211 -5.22 -23.97 -11.93
N PHE A 212 -5.40 -24.92 -12.85
CA PHE A 212 -4.52 -25.06 -14.01
C PHE A 212 -5.12 -24.52 -15.30
N VAL A 213 -6.35 -24.90 -15.64
CA VAL A 213 -6.85 -24.80 -17.03
C VAL A 213 -6.87 -23.37 -17.52
N LEU A 214 -7.49 -22.47 -16.77
CA LEU A 214 -7.66 -21.09 -17.21
C LEU A 214 -6.35 -20.27 -17.06
N PRO A 215 -5.60 -20.32 -15.94
CA PRO A 215 -4.32 -19.62 -15.83
C PRO A 215 -3.28 -20.08 -16.86
N LEU A 216 -3.12 -21.39 -17.08
CA LEU A 216 -2.16 -21.92 -18.07
C LEU A 216 -2.63 -21.67 -19.51
N GLY A 217 -3.94 -21.76 -19.79
CA GLY A 217 -4.49 -21.42 -21.09
C GLY A 217 -4.21 -19.97 -21.49
N VAL A 218 -4.36 -19.03 -20.54
CA VAL A 218 -4.05 -17.61 -20.74
C VAL A 218 -2.55 -17.38 -20.84
N ALA A 219 -1.73 -18.06 -20.03
CA ALA A 219 -0.27 -18.00 -20.13
C ALA A 219 0.20 -18.46 -21.52
N TYR A 220 -0.36 -19.57 -22.02
CA TYR A 220 -0.05 -20.09 -23.34
C TYR A 220 -0.44 -19.12 -24.47
N TYR A 221 -1.60 -18.47 -24.34
CA TYR A 221 -2.03 -17.43 -25.28
C TYR A 221 -1.03 -16.27 -25.35
N PHE A 222 -0.57 -15.76 -24.21
CA PHE A 222 0.43 -14.68 -24.17
C PHE A 222 1.81 -15.12 -24.65
N TYR A 223 2.20 -16.35 -24.35
CA TYR A 223 3.43 -16.95 -24.85
C TYR A 223 3.45 -16.98 -26.39
N ARG A 224 2.36 -17.44 -27.02
CA ARG A 224 2.22 -17.41 -28.50
C ARG A 224 2.28 -16.00 -29.08
N ARG A 225 1.91 -14.97 -28.32
CA ARG A 225 1.99 -13.55 -28.72
C ARG A 225 3.35 -12.90 -28.43
N GLN A 226 4.36 -13.69 -28.06
CA GLN A 226 5.72 -13.23 -27.70
C GLN A 226 5.75 -12.21 -26.54
N ARG A 227 4.75 -12.25 -25.66
CA ARG A 227 4.71 -11.45 -24.44
C ARG A 227 5.35 -12.24 -23.31
N VAL A 228 6.40 -11.70 -22.69
CA VAL A 228 7.23 -12.44 -21.72
C VAL A 228 6.75 -12.26 -20.27
N LEU A 229 6.28 -11.07 -19.89
CA LEU A 229 5.96 -10.75 -18.49
C LEU A 229 4.71 -11.47 -18.00
N GLU A 230 3.65 -11.43 -18.81
CA GLU A 230 2.33 -11.97 -18.51
C GLU A 230 2.33 -13.49 -18.21
N PRO A 231 2.90 -14.35 -19.08
CA PRO A 231 2.95 -15.79 -18.80
C PRO A 231 3.86 -16.11 -17.61
N ILE A 232 4.95 -15.34 -17.42
CA ILE A 232 5.83 -15.50 -16.26
C ILE A 232 5.05 -15.28 -14.95
N LEU A 233 4.24 -14.22 -14.87
CA LEU A 233 3.44 -13.92 -13.68
C LEU A 233 2.38 -15.01 -13.42
N LEU A 234 1.69 -15.49 -14.46
CA LEU A 234 0.69 -16.54 -14.33
C LEU A 234 1.32 -17.88 -13.90
N ILE A 235 2.43 -18.28 -14.52
CA ILE A 235 3.13 -19.52 -14.14
C ILE A 235 3.67 -19.41 -12.71
N ALA A 236 4.21 -18.25 -12.31
CA ALA A 236 4.64 -18.03 -10.93
C ALA A 236 3.47 -18.15 -9.94
N GLY A 237 2.28 -17.64 -10.28
CA GLY A 237 1.08 -17.80 -9.47
C GLY A 237 0.60 -19.25 -9.35
N VAL A 238 0.59 -19.99 -10.46
CA VAL A 238 0.27 -21.43 -10.47
C VAL A 238 1.30 -22.24 -9.66
N ALA A 239 2.58 -21.90 -9.79
CA ALA A 239 3.65 -22.50 -9.00
C ALA A 239 3.49 -22.21 -7.50
N LEU A 240 2.98 -21.02 -7.15
CA LEU A 240 2.66 -20.67 -5.76
C LEU A 240 1.50 -21.52 -5.24
N SER A 241 0.41 -21.71 -6.00
CA SER A 241 -0.66 -22.65 -5.59
C SER A 241 -0.13 -24.08 -5.42
N LEU A 242 0.70 -24.58 -6.34
CA LEU A 242 1.35 -25.88 -6.22
C LEU A 242 2.23 -26.00 -4.97
N SER A 243 2.91 -24.92 -4.60
CA SER A 243 3.75 -24.92 -3.38
C SER A 243 2.91 -25.07 -2.11
N LEU A 244 1.70 -24.51 -2.05
CA LEU A 244 0.77 -24.71 -0.93
C LEU A 244 0.34 -26.17 -0.82
N TRP A 245 -0.01 -26.79 -1.94
CA TRP A 245 -0.37 -28.20 -1.98
C TRP A 245 0.78 -29.11 -1.55
N LEU A 246 1.99 -28.83 -2.05
CA LEU A 246 3.19 -29.61 -1.70
C LEU A 246 3.50 -29.48 -0.21
N LEU A 247 3.35 -28.29 0.37
CA LEU A 247 3.56 -28.08 1.80
C LEU A 247 2.58 -28.91 2.63
N GLU A 248 1.29 -28.90 2.29
CA GLU A 248 0.29 -29.69 3.02
C GLU A 248 0.48 -31.19 2.83
N SER A 249 0.80 -31.63 1.60
CA SER A 249 0.98 -33.04 1.30
C SER A 249 2.18 -33.65 2.03
N VAL A 250 3.23 -32.85 2.25
CA VAL A 250 4.48 -33.30 2.86
C VAL A 250 4.50 -33.04 4.37
N SER A 251 3.74 -32.07 4.88
CA SER A 251 3.64 -31.78 6.32
C SER A 251 3.16 -33.00 7.12
N GLY A 252 2.21 -33.77 6.59
CA GLY A 252 1.71 -34.99 7.23
C GLY A 252 2.78 -36.07 7.45
N PHE A 253 3.75 -36.20 6.54
CA PHE A 253 4.78 -37.24 6.61
C PHE A 253 6.02 -36.85 7.41
N LEU A 254 6.33 -35.55 7.48
CA LEU A 254 7.62 -35.05 7.98
C LEU A 254 7.53 -34.23 9.27
N SER A 255 6.31 -33.97 9.78
CA SER A 255 6.05 -33.10 10.94
C SER A 255 6.46 -33.69 12.30
N HIS A 256 6.78 -34.97 12.39
CA HIS A 256 7.04 -35.63 13.68
C HIS A 256 8.52 -35.60 14.13
N SER A 257 9.44 -35.10 13.30
CA SER A 257 10.85 -34.95 13.68
C SER A 257 11.47 -33.67 13.11
N GLY A 258 12.39 -33.05 13.85
CA GLY A 258 13.11 -31.86 13.39
C GLY A 258 13.94 -32.11 12.11
N GLY A 259 14.38 -33.35 11.89
CA GLY A 259 15.01 -33.78 10.64
C GLY A 259 14.03 -33.82 9.47
N GLY A 260 12.79 -34.27 9.69
CA GLY A 260 11.74 -34.28 8.66
C GLY A 260 11.41 -32.86 8.17
N LEU A 261 11.28 -31.91 9.08
CA LEU A 261 11.03 -30.51 8.71
C LEU A 261 12.22 -29.83 8.04
N PHE A 262 13.45 -30.19 8.40
CA PHE A 262 14.62 -29.78 7.63
C PHE A 262 14.59 -30.34 6.18
N THR A 263 14.21 -31.61 6.02
CA THR A 263 14.03 -32.19 4.68
C THR A 263 12.89 -31.53 3.91
N LEU A 264 11.79 -31.15 4.57
CA LEU A 264 10.72 -30.34 3.98
C LEU A 264 11.26 -28.99 3.47
N ALA A 265 12.07 -28.29 4.26
CA ALA A 265 12.70 -27.03 3.87
C ALA A 265 13.52 -27.18 2.59
N MET A 266 14.34 -28.25 2.53
CA MET A 266 15.19 -28.55 1.39
C MET A 266 14.38 -28.93 0.15
N ILE A 267 13.27 -29.67 0.30
CA ILE A 267 12.36 -30.01 -0.80
C ILE A 267 11.68 -28.75 -1.34
N ILE A 268 11.19 -27.86 -0.47
CA ILE A 268 10.58 -26.59 -0.87
C ILE A 268 11.61 -25.72 -1.59
N PHE A 269 12.83 -25.62 -1.06
CA PHE A 269 13.91 -24.88 -1.70
C PHE A 269 14.27 -25.48 -3.08
N ALA A 270 14.39 -26.80 -3.17
CA ALA A 270 14.64 -27.51 -4.42
C ALA A 270 13.50 -27.31 -5.43
N TRP A 271 12.25 -27.29 -4.97
CA TRP A 271 11.07 -27.00 -5.79
C TRP A 271 11.12 -25.58 -6.36
N PHE A 272 11.42 -24.56 -5.55
CA PHE A 272 11.56 -23.18 -6.03
C PHE A 272 12.75 -23.02 -6.99
N ALA A 273 13.86 -23.72 -6.73
CA ALA A 273 14.99 -23.77 -7.64
C ALA A 273 14.63 -24.45 -8.97
N ALA A 274 13.84 -25.53 -8.94
CA ALA A 274 13.35 -26.23 -10.13
C ALA A 274 12.40 -25.36 -10.96
N ILE A 275 11.43 -24.70 -10.33
CA ILE A 275 10.53 -23.72 -11.00
C ILE A 275 11.37 -22.63 -11.67
N SER A 276 12.34 -22.10 -10.94
CA SER A 276 13.24 -21.06 -11.45
C SER A 276 14.08 -21.52 -12.63
N PHE A 277 14.58 -22.76 -12.58
CA PHE A 277 15.31 -23.39 -13.68
C PHE A 277 14.42 -23.58 -14.92
N VAL A 278 13.18 -24.05 -14.72
CA VAL A 278 12.21 -24.21 -15.82
C VAL A 278 11.87 -22.85 -16.43
N LEU A 279 11.57 -21.83 -15.62
CA LEU A 279 11.25 -20.48 -16.10
C LEU A 279 12.40 -19.85 -16.90
N THR A 280 13.64 -19.99 -16.41
CA THR A 280 14.82 -19.46 -17.12
C THR A 280 15.16 -20.20 -18.42
N ARG A 281 14.68 -21.45 -18.59
CA ARG A 281 14.81 -22.20 -19.84
C ARG A 281 13.67 -21.93 -20.83
N LEU A 282 12.46 -21.66 -20.34
CA LEU A 282 11.28 -21.39 -21.16
C LEU A 282 11.24 -19.96 -21.73
N PHE A 283 11.82 -18.98 -21.03
CA PHE A 283 11.76 -17.57 -21.41
C PHE A 283 13.14 -17.00 -21.78
N PRO A 284 13.21 -16.06 -22.75
CA PRO A 284 14.46 -15.42 -23.12
C PRO A 284 15.10 -14.68 -21.94
N LYS A 285 16.45 -14.64 -21.90
CA LYS A 285 17.26 -14.00 -20.86
C LYS A 285 17.11 -12.47 -20.86
N ASN A 286 15.97 -11.98 -20.38
CA ASN A 286 15.74 -10.57 -20.07
C ASN A 286 15.76 -10.36 -18.56
N ASN A 287 16.04 -9.12 -18.12
CA ASN A 287 16.04 -8.73 -16.70
C ASN A 287 14.71 -9.07 -15.98
N LEU A 288 13.60 -9.18 -16.72
CA LEU A 288 12.28 -9.52 -16.20
C LEU A 288 12.12 -11.01 -15.83
N ALA A 289 12.90 -11.90 -16.43
CA ALA A 289 12.92 -13.33 -16.05
C ALA A 289 13.49 -13.54 -14.63
N MET A 290 14.14 -12.51 -14.07
CA MET A 290 14.75 -12.55 -12.74
C MET A 290 13.76 -12.23 -11.61
N ILE A 291 12.55 -11.76 -11.93
CA ILE A 291 11.54 -11.37 -10.93
C ILE A 291 10.98 -12.60 -10.17
N PRO A 292 10.51 -13.68 -10.84
CA PRO A 292 10.07 -14.88 -10.14
C PRO A 292 11.18 -15.55 -9.34
N LEU A 293 12.41 -15.51 -9.85
CA LEU A 293 13.59 -16.04 -9.17
C LEU A 293 13.82 -15.33 -7.83
N ALA A 294 13.70 -14.01 -7.82
CA ALA A 294 13.77 -13.24 -6.59
C ALA A 294 12.61 -13.61 -5.66
N ILE A 295 11.37 -13.55 -6.12
CA ILE A 295 10.18 -13.85 -5.30
C ILE A 295 10.26 -15.25 -4.68
N GLY A 296 10.58 -16.28 -5.48
CA GLY A 296 10.72 -17.65 -5.02
C GLY A 296 11.85 -17.83 -4.00
N ALA A 297 13.01 -17.20 -4.21
CA ALA A 297 14.11 -17.24 -3.26
C ALA A 297 13.74 -16.61 -1.90
N TRP A 298 13.01 -15.49 -1.91
CA TRP A 298 12.56 -14.83 -0.67
C TRP A 298 11.50 -15.65 0.06
N ILE A 299 10.53 -16.24 -0.65
CA ILE A 299 9.53 -17.13 -0.05
C ILE A 299 10.20 -18.36 0.57
N ALA A 300 11.13 -18.99 -0.15
CA ALA A 300 11.90 -20.12 0.37
C ALA A 300 12.70 -19.75 1.63
N GLY A 301 13.25 -18.53 1.67
CA GLY A 301 13.93 -18.00 2.85
C GLY A 301 13.04 -17.83 4.07
N ILE A 302 11.82 -17.32 3.88
CA ILE A 302 10.83 -17.19 4.96
C ILE A 302 10.42 -18.56 5.50
N ILE A 303 10.20 -19.53 4.61
CA ILE A 303 9.87 -20.90 5.00
C ILE A 303 11.04 -21.54 5.75
N LEU A 304 12.27 -21.42 5.25
CA LEU A 304 13.46 -21.93 5.91
C LEU A 304 13.65 -21.28 7.30
N ALA A 305 13.42 -19.97 7.42
CA ALA A 305 13.42 -19.26 8.69
C ALA A 305 12.39 -19.85 9.66
N SER A 306 11.14 -20.04 9.23
CA SER A 306 10.07 -20.64 10.07
C SER A 306 10.41 -22.03 10.59
N LEU A 307 11.18 -22.80 9.82
CA LEU A 307 11.59 -24.17 10.17
C LEU A 307 12.77 -24.19 11.15
N LEU A 308 13.72 -23.25 11.03
CA LEU A 308 14.78 -23.07 12.04
C LEU A 308 14.19 -22.73 13.42
N LEU A 309 13.13 -21.91 13.44
CA LEU A 309 12.47 -21.43 14.65
C LEU A 309 11.72 -22.52 15.42
N THR A 310 11.18 -23.51 14.72
CA THR A 310 10.28 -24.50 15.31
C THR A 310 11.00 -25.63 16.04
N PHE A 311 12.27 -25.94 15.72
CA PHE A 311 12.91 -27.15 16.26
C PHE A 311 14.31 -26.95 16.87
N TRP A 312 15.07 -25.93 16.47
CA TRP A 312 16.53 -25.94 16.70
C TRP A 312 16.96 -25.12 17.93
N GLN A 313 16.06 -24.83 18.88
CA GLN A 313 16.32 -24.17 20.19
C GLN A 313 17.62 -23.33 20.22
N ALA A 314 18.67 -23.75 20.93
CA ALA A 314 19.94 -23.02 21.00
C ALA A 314 20.85 -23.21 19.76
N PHE A 315 20.70 -24.32 19.03
CA PHE A 315 21.49 -24.63 17.84
C PHE A 315 21.16 -23.72 16.64
N SER A 316 19.93 -23.17 16.60
CA SER A 316 19.47 -22.19 15.64
C SER A 316 20.35 -20.92 15.63
N ILE A 317 20.88 -20.51 16.78
CA ILE A 317 21.75 -19.34 16.93
C ILE A 317 23.07 -19.60 16.20
N VAL A 318 23.67 -20.78 16.41
CA VAL A 318 24.90 -21.21 15.75
C VAL A 318 24.70 -21.28 14.23
N MET A 319 23.63 -21.92 13.78
CA MET A 319 23.31 -22.00 12.35
C MET A 319 22.98 -20.64 11.75
N GLY A 320 22.33 -19.75 12.50
CA GLY A 320 22.06 -18.39 12.08
C GLY A 320 23.33 -17.58 11.85
N VAL A 321 24.32 -17.71 12.76
CA VAL A 321 25.64 -17.09 12.59
C VAL A 321 26.35 -17.65 11.36
N VAL A 322 26.33 -18.97 11.16
CA VAL A 322 26.91 -19.63 9.97
C VAL A 322 26.26 -19.09 8.68
N PHE A 323 24.93 -18.95 8.64
CA PHE A 323 24.22 -18.43 7.48
C PHE A 323 24.58 -16.97 7.18
N ILE A 324 24.73 -16.12 8.20
CA ILE A 324 25.15 -14.72 8.03
C ILE A 324 26.59 -14.63 7.51
N ILE A 325 27.51 -15.45 8.02
CA ILE A 325 28.91 -15.50 7.55
C ILE A 325 28.97 -15.93 6.08
N ILE A 326 28.25 -16.99 5.72
CA ILE A 326 28.17 -17.45 4.32
C ILE A 326 27.56 -16.37 3.44
N ALA A 327 26.46 -15.73 3.87
CA ALA A 327 25.81 -14.66 3.13
C ALA A 327 26.76 -13.47 2.90
N TRP A 328 27.50 -13.06 3.94
CA TRP A 328 28.48 -11.98 3.83
C TRP A 328 29.58 -12.30 2.81
N PHE A 329 30.13 -13.52 2.87
CA PHE A 329 31.15 -13.98 1.92
C PHE A 329 30.62 -14.04 0.47
N LEU A 330 29.39 -14.51 0.27
CA LEU A 330 28.77 -14.55 -1.05
C LEU A 330 28.53 -13.15 -1.61
N LEU A 331 28.10 -12.20 -0.77
CA LEU A 331 27.86 -10.80 -1.16
C LEU A 331 29.17 -10.05 -1.50
N SER A 332 30.28 -10.39 -0.85
CA SER A 332 31.57 -9.76 -1.12
C SER A 332 32.20 -10.27 -2.42
N LYS A 333 32.13 -11.59 -2.68
CA LYS A 333 32.91 -12.26 -3.74
C LYS A 333 32.19 -12.44 -5.08
N TYR A 334 30.87 -12.67 -5.09
CA TYR A 334 30.15 -13.05 -6.32
C TYR A 334 29.18 -11.96 -6.79
N THR A 335 29.06 -11.79 -8.11
CA THR A 335 28.25 -10.74 -8.76
C THR A 335 26.98 -11.27 -9.44
N SER A 336 26.80 -12.60 -9.51
CA SER A 336 25.62 -13.16 -10.16
C SER A 336 24.35 -12.81 -9.38
N PHE A 337 23.28 -12.49 -10.11
CA PHE A 337 22.02 -12.06 -9.51
C PHE A 337 21.42 -13.14 -8.60
N PHE A 338 21.48 -14.41 -9.02
CA PHE A 338 20.97 -15.54 -8.25
C PHE A 338 21.71 -15.68 -6.92
N ILE A 339 23.05 -15.69 -6.95
CA ILE A 339 23.87 -15.82 -5.73
C ILE A 339 23.60 -14.66 -4.78
N ARG A 340 23.39 -13.45 -5.32
CA ARG A 340 23.03 -12.28 -4.50
C ARG A 340 21.67 -12.43 -3.81
N GLN A 341 20.63 -12.87 -4.51
CA GLN A 341 19.31 -13.11 -3.89
C GLN A 341 19.35 -14.26 -2.89
N PHE A 342 20.11 -15.31 -3.20
CA PHE A 342 20.36 -16.42 -2.29
C PHE A 342 21.08 -15.97 -1.02
N ALA A 343 22.10 -15.12 -1.14
CA ALA A 343 22.79 -14.56 0.01
C ALA A 343 21.88 -13.67 0.86
N TYR A 344 20.98 -12.87 0.26
CA TYR A 344 19.98 -12.11 1.02
C TYR A 344 19.00 -13.02 1.76
N CYS A 345 18.55 -14.10 1.12
CA CYS A 345 17.71 -15.12 1.75
C CYS A 345 18.39 -15.75 2.97
N LEU A 346 19.65 -16.19 2.83
CA LEU A 346 20.43 -16.73 3.95
C LEU A 346 20.65 -15.71 5.06
N TRP A 347 20.90 -14.45 4.71
CA TRP A 347 21.07 -13.37 5.68
C TRP A 347 19.82 -13.19 6.54
N VAL A 348 18.66 -13.00 5.90
CA VAL A 348 17.38 -12.79 6.60
C VAL A 348 17.02 -14.01 7.44
N CYS A 349 17.20 -15.21 6.89
CA CYS A 349 16.95 -16.46 7.61
C CYS A 349 17.84 -16.59 8.87
N GLY A 350 19.15 -16.39 8.73
CA GLY A 350 20.07 -16.48 9.85
C GLY A 350 19.80 -15.42 10.92
N GLN A 351 19.48 -14.20 10.50
CA GLN A 351 19.08 -13.12 11.40
C GLN A 351 17.80 -13.44 12.16
N THR A 352 16.75 -13.93 11.50
CA THR A 352 15.49 -14.28 12.17
C THR A 352 15.69 -15.37 13.22
N ALA A 353 16.55 -16.36 12.93
CA ALA A 353 16.88 -17.42 13.89
C ALA A 353 17.57 -16.85 15.15
N ILE A 354 18.56 -15.97 14.97
CA ILE A 354 19.25 -15.32 16.10
C ILE A 354 18.28 -14.46 16.91
N LEU A 355 17.51 -13.59 16.26
CA LEU A 355 16.66 -12.62 16.96
C LEU A 355 15.60 -13.31 17.82
N ILE A 356 14.90 -14.30 17.28
CA ILE A 356 13.81 -14.96 17.99
C ILE A 356 14.35 -15.84 19.12
N HIS A 357 15.42 -16.60 18.90
CA HIS A 357 15.95 -17.45 19.96
C HIS A 357 16.68 -16.67 21.05
N VAL A 358 17.32 -15.54 20.73
CA VAL A 358 17.78 -14.62 21.77
C VAL A 358 16.58 -14.10 22.56
N GLY A 359 15.49 -13.71 21.88
CA GLY A 359 14.25 -13.30 22.54
C GLY A 359 13.69 -14.35 23.50
N LEU A 360 13.68 -15.63 23.09
CA LEU A 360 13.25 -16.76 23.91
C LEU A 360 14.20 -17.10 25.06
N LEU A 361 15.51 -16.84 24.91
CA LEU A 361 16.51 -17.16 25.93
C LEU A 361 16.61 -16.07 27.00
N THR A 362 16.45 -14.80 26.60
CA THR A 362 16.62 -13.65 27.49
C THR A 362 15.31 -13.07 28.01
N ASP A 363 14.15 -13.49 27.46
CA ASP A 363 12.81 -12.95 27.74
C ASP A 363 12.73 -11.41 27.71
N ASN A 364 13.63 -10.78 26.97
CA ASN A 364 13.81 -9.34 26.95
C ASN A 364 14.08 -8.85 25.52
N LEU A 365 13.11 -8.11 24.99
CA LEU A 365 13.12 -7.58 23.63
C LEU A 365 14.19 -6.51 23.39
N TRP A 366 14.75 -5.87 24.44
CA TRP A 366 15.82 -4.90 24.26
C TRP A 366 17.12 -5.52 23.75
N TYR A 367 17.46 -6.74 24.21
CA TYR A 367 18.62 -7.45 23.68
C TYR A 367 18.42 -7.83 22.20
N VAL A 368 17.21 -8.26 21.85
CA VAL A 368 16.82 -8.55 20.46
C VAL A 368 16.95 -7.29 19.61
N TRP A 369 16.46 -6.15 20.10
CA TRP A 369 16.57 -4.87 19.40
C TRP A 369 18.02 -4.40 19.25
N PHE A 370 18.86 -4.57 20.26
CA PHE A 370 20.28 -4.22 20.19
C PHE A 370 21.02 -5.06 19.14
N ILE A 371 20.77 -6.37 19.11
CA ILE A 371 21.31 -7.26 18.07
C ILE A 371 20.81 -6.83 16.68
N GLN A 372 19.55 -6.43 16.57
CA GLN A 372 19.00 -5.90 15.31
C GLN A 372 19.73 -4.63 14.84
N LEU A 373 20.11 -3.73 15.75
CA LEU A 373 20.89 -2.54 15.41
C LEU A 373 22.31 -2.89 14.94
N LEU A 374 22.96 -3.88 15.57
CA LEU A 374 24.25 -4.39 15.11
C LEU A 374 24.15 -4.98 13.70
N MET A 375 23.11 -5.77 13.44
CA MET A 375 22.84 -6.34 12.12
C MET A 375 22.54 -5.26 11.07
N LEU A 376 21.77 -4.24 11.43
CA LEU A 376 21.51 -3.09 10.57
C LEU A 376 22.82 -2.38 10.18
N SER A 377 23.71 -2.15 11.15
CA SER A 377 25.03 -1.57 10.91
C SER A 377 25.85 -2.42 9.93
N LEU A 378 25.93 -3.74 10.15
CA LEU A 378 26.61 -4.67 9.23
C LEU A 378 26.01 -4.62 7.81
N THR A 379 24.68 -4.55 7.69
CA THR A 379 24.04 -4.43 6.37
C THR A 379 24.31 -3.10 5.70
N ALA A 380 24.42 -1.98 6.43
CA ALA A 380 24.73 -0.69 5.85
C ALA A 380 26.11 -0.67 5.16
N PHE A 381 27.09 -1.42 5.71
CA PHE A 381 28.43 -1.57 5.12
C PHE A 381 28.50 -2.58 3.97
N THR A 382 27.65 -3.61 3.97
CA THR A 382 27.77 -4.76 3.04
C THR A 382 26.74 -4.75 1.92
N ALA A 383 25.61 -4.06 2.09
CA ALA A 383 24.48 -4.11 1.18
C ALA A 383 24.78 -3.43 -0.16
N LYS A 384 24.87 -4.22 -1.24
CA LYS A 384 24.95 -3.69 -2.61
C LYS A 384 23.59 -3.19 -3.16
N HIS A 385 22.48 -3.39 -2.45
CA HIS A 385 21.14 -3.07 -2.93
C HIS A 385 20.30 -2.35 -1.86
N TRP A 386 19.57 -1.32 -2.26
CA TRP A 386 18.78 -0.47 -1.35
C TRP A 386 17.65 -1.23 -0.61
N PHE A 387 17.07 -2.27 -1.21
CA PHE A 387 15.93 -2.99 -0.65
C PHE A 387 16.23 -3.82 0.61
N ILE A 388 17.45 -4.38 0.75
CA ILE A 388 17.77 -5.10 1.98
C ILE A 388 17.86 -4.12 3.15
N LEU A 389 18.43 -2.93 2.93
CA LEU A 389 18.50 -1.90 3.96
C LEU A 389 17.11 -1.39 4.37
N THR A 390 16.14 -1.29 3.44
CA THR A 390 14.75 -0.97 3.82
C THR A 390 14.17 -1.97 4.80
N ILE A 391 14.34 -3.27 4.52
CA ILE A 391 13.81 -4.33 5.39
C ILE A 391 14.46 -4.25 6.77
N GLN A 392 15.77 -4.00 6.85
CA GLN A 392 16.48 -3.89 8.12
C GLN A 392 16.05 -2.68 8.95
N LEU A 393 15.85 -1.52 8.31
CA LEU A 393 15.35 -0.32 8.96
C LEU A 393 13.93 -0.51 9.48
N ILE A 394 13.06 -1.16 8.69
CA ILE A 394 11.70 -1.53 9.08
C ILE A 394 11.72 -2.50 10.27
N ALA A 395 12.55 -3.54 10.23
CA ALA A 395 12.67 -4.52 11.31
C ALA A 395 13.20 -3.89 12.61
N ALA A 396 14.21 -3.02 12.51
CA ALA A 396 14.74 -2.27 13.66
C ALA A 396 13.67 -1.38 14.30
N TYR A 397 12.85 -0.73 13.48
CA TYR A 397 11.74 0.08 13.98
C TYR A 397 10.66 -0.78 14.66
N CYS A 398 10.19 -1.84 14.00
CA CYS A 398 9.15 -2.71 14.55
C CYS A 398 9.56 -3.35 15.88
N LEU A 399 10.81 -3.84 15.98
CA LEU A 399 11.34 -4.41 17.21
C LEU A 399 11.50 -3.36 18.31
N GLY A 400 11.84 -2.11 17.96
CA GLY A 400 11.92 -1.01 18.93
C GLY A 400 10.55 -0.66 19.50
N VAL A 401 9.54 -0.55 18.64
CA VAL A 401 8.14 -0.35 19.07
C VAL A 401 7.65 -1.55 19.89
N GLY A 402 7.96 -2.78 19.48
CA GLY A 402 7.64 -4.00 20.22
C GLY A 402 8.28 -4.03 21.61
N ALA A 403 9.55 -3.62 21.73
CA ALA A 403 10.24 -3.53 23.02
C ALA A 403 9.59 -2.51 23.95
N LEU A 404 9.17 -1.35 23.43
CA LEU A 404 8.43 -0.33 24.19
C LEU A 404 7.07 -0.85 24.67
N LEU A 405 6.33 -1.56 23.81
CA LEU A 405 5.04 -2.14 24.18
C LEU A 405 5.16 -3.24 25.24
N PHE A 406 6.22 -4.06 25.16
CA PHE A 406 6.40 -5.20 26.07
C PHE A 406 6.90 -4.79 27.46
N MET A 407 7.77 -3.77 27.57
CA MET A 407 8.20 -3.21 28.86
C MET A 407 7.01 -2.74 29.71
N ASN A 408 5.95 -2.26 29.04
CA ASN A 408 4.88 -1.49 29.65
C ASN A 408 3.53 -2.25 29.68
N VAL A 409 3.54 -3.59 29.75
CA VAL A 409 2.32 -4.37 30.03
C VAL A 409 1.65 -3.97 31.36
N LEU A 410 2.39 -3.27 32.24
CA LEU A 410 1.89 -2.67 33.50
C LEU A 410 1.70 -1.14 33.46
N ALA A 411 2.09 -0.41 32.41
CA ALA A 411 1.93 1.05 32.32
C ALA A 411 0.73 1.43 31.44
N ALA A 412 0.16 2.63 31.66
CA ALA A 412 -0.98 3.11 30.90
C ALA A 412 -0.64 3.14 29.39
N LYS A 413 -1.54 2.59 28.55
CA LYS A 413 -1.40 2.54 27.08
C LYS A 413 -1.05 3.91 26.45
N GLU A 414 -1.40 4.99 27.13
CA GLU A 414 -1.13 6.39 26.75
C GLU A 414 0.35 6.74 26.79
N GLU A 415 1.10 6.30 27.80
CA GLU A 415 2.52 6.62 27.95
C GLU A 415 3.36 6.01 26.82
N VAL A 416 3.03 4.79 26.39
CA VAL A 416 3.75 4.13 25.29
C VAL A 416 3.57 4.88 23.97
N LEU A 417 2.34 5.34 23.69
CA LEU A 417 2.06 6.12 22.48
C LEU A 417 2.79 7.47 22.51
N GLN A 418 2.82 8.12 23.67
CA GLN A 418 3.56 9.37 23.87
C GLN A 418 5.05 9.18 23.59
N VAL A 419 5.71 8.22 24.25
CA VAL A 419 7.15 7.94 24.04
C VAL A 419 7.43 7.60 22.57
N MET A 420 6.62 6.74 21.95
CA MET A 420 6.78 6.37 20.55
C MET A 420 6.66 7.60 19.63
N SER A 421 5.64 8.44 19.82
CA SER A 421 5.45 9.66 19.02
C SER A 421 6.58 10.68 19.19
N GLY A 422 7.11 10.83 20.41
CA GLY A 422 8.29 11.64 20.70
C GLY A 422 9.55 11.12 20.00
N CYS A 423 9.80 9.81 20.05
CA CYS A 423 10.91 9.20 19.32
C CYS A 423 10.77 9.38 17.80
N ASN A 424 9.56 9.23 17.25
CA ASN A 424 9.31 9.39 15.81
C ASN A 424 9.56 10.83 15.35
N THR A 425 9.07 11.82 16.10
CA THR A 425 9.29 13.24 15.79
C THR A 425 10.77 13.62 15.88
N LEU A 426 11.52 13.08 16.86
CA LEU A 426 12.98 13.22 16.89
C LEU A 426 13.66 12.61 15.66
N ILE A 427 13.26 11.41 15.24
CA ILE A 427 13.75 10.79 14.00
C ILE A 427 13.48 11.72 12.82
N PHE A 428 12.27 12.27 12.69
CA PHE A 428 11.94 13.20 11.60
C PHE A 428 12.81 14.46 11.62
N ILE A 429 13.08 15.05 12.80
CA ILE A 429 13.97 16.21 12.94
C ILE A 429 15.41 15.85 12.51
N ILE A 430 15.96 14.74 12.99
CA ILE A 430 17.32 14.29 12.64
C ILE A 430 17.42 14.06 11.13
N MET A 431 16.43 13.40 10.54
CA MET A 431 16.42 13.10 9.11
C MET A 431 16.23 14.36 8.26
N LEU A 432 15.50 15.36 8.75
CA LEU A 432 15.41 16.67 8.14
C LEU A 432 16.77 17.39 8.14
N LEU A 433 17.45 17.45 9.29
CA LEU A 433 18.75 18.12 9.42
C LEU A 433 19.85 17.43 8.61
N THR A 434 19.79 16.11 8.48
CA THR A 434 20.76 15.30 7.72
C THR A 434 20.36 15.09 6.24
N ALA A 435 19.30 15.73 5.76
CA ALA A 435 18.75 15.60 4.40
C ALA A 435 19.81 15.64 3.30
N ARG A 436 20.74 16.59 3.39
CA ARG A 436 21.80 16.78 2.39
C ARG A 436 22.70 15.55 2.21
N TYR A 437 22.95 14.79 3.28
CA TYR A 437 23.82 13.62 3.26
C TYR A 437 23.12 12.37 2.77
N TRP A 438 21.89 12.12 3.21
CA TRP A 438 21.20 10.91 2.79
C TRP A 438 20.58 11.02 1.40
N GLN A 439 20.26 12.22 0.92
CA GLN A 439 19.75 12.40 -0.44
C GLN A 439 20.82 12.17 -1.52
N SER A 440 22.10 12.41 -1.20
CA SER A 440 23.22 12.10 -2.10
C SER A 440 23.66 10.63 -2.03
N SER A 441 23.14 9.86 -1.08
CA SER A 441 23.47 8.46 -0.86
C SER A 441 22.72 7.52 -1.83
N ILE A 442 23.34 6.38 -2.13
CA ILE A 442 22.72 5.25 -2.86
C ILE A 442 21.45 4.74 -2.12
N TYR A 443 21.40 4.95 -0.80
CA TYR A 443 20.32 4.50 0.08
C TYR A 443 19.18 5.50 0.27
N MET A 444 19.16 6.60 -0.49
CA MET A 444 18.09 7.61 -0.44
C MET A 444 16.69 6.98 -0.48
N LYS A 445 16.45 6.04 -1.39
CA LYS A 445 15.16 5.33 -1.49
C LYS A 445 14.82 4.56 -0.23
N SER A 446 15.83 3.98 0.42
CA SER A 446 15.61 3.18 1.62
C SER A 446 15.15 4.01 2.80
N ILE A 447 15.78 5.15 2.96
CA ILE A 447 15.47 6.13 4.00
C ILE A 447 14.07 6.70 3.80
N VAL A 448 13.71 7.10 2.58
CA VAL A 448 12.37 7.64 2.30
C VAL A 448 11.28 6.60 2.55
N LEU A 449 11.49 5.34 2.13
CA LEU A 449 10.53 4.27 2.40
C LEU A 449 10.42 3.95 3.89
N TRP A 450 11.52 4.05 4.64
CA TRP A 450 11.50 3.90 6.10
C TRP A 450 10.72 5.03 6.78
N LEU A 451 10.92 6.29 6.38
CA LEU A 451 10.13 7.42 6.88
C LEU A 451 8.63 7.25 6.61
N LEU A 452 8.26 6.79 5.40
CA LEU A 452 6.87 6.48 5.07
C LEU A 452 6.31 5.32 5.90
N PHE A 453 7.14 4.32 6.19
CA PHE A 453 6.76 3.21 7.06
C PHE A 453 6.52 3.66 8.50
N ILE A 454 7.37 4.54 9.06
CA ILE A 454 7.15 5.13 10.39
C ILE A 454 5.81 5.86 10.44
N LEU A 455 5.50 6.69 9.44
CA LEU A 455 4.22 7.41 9.34
C LEU A 455 3.01 6.46 9.27
N PHE A 456 3.16 5.30 8.61
CA PHE A 456 2.14 4.27 8.58
C PHE A 456 1.97 3.61 9.95
N CYS A 457 3.07 3.23 10.60
CA CYS A 457 3.04 2.59 11.92
C CYS A 457 2.44 3.50 12.99
N VAL A 458 2.70 4.80 12.97
CA VAL A 458 2.06 5.76 13.89
C VAL A 458 0.54 5.68 13.75
N ALA A 459 0.02 5.80 12.54
CA ALA A 459 -1.42 5.71 12.30
C ALA A 459 -2.00 4.35 12.68
N ALA A 460 -1.29 3.25 12.39
CA ALA A 460 -1.72 1.91 12.76
C ALA A 460 -1.76 1.69 14.28
N CYS A 461 -0.73 2.16 15.01
CA CYS A 461 -0.70 2.08 16.47
C CYS A 461 -1.79 2.94 17.11
N GLN A 462 -2.04 4.15 16.62
CA GLN A 462 -3.15 5.00 17.09
C GLN A 462 -4.50 4.28 16.91
N MET A 463 -4.71 3.66 15.74
CA MET A 463 -5.91 2.88 15.45
C MET A 463 -6.11 1.70 16.42
N LEU A 464 -5.04 0.95 16.72
CA LEU A 464 -5.10 -0.25 17.56
C LEU A 464 -5.29 0.07 19.05
N ILE A 465 -4.66 1.15 19.52
CA ILE A 465 -4.67 1.52 20.94
C ILE A 465 -5.95 2.29 21.29
N GLY A 466 -6.61 2.93 20.30
CA GLY A 466 -7.93 3.56 20.47
C GLY A 466 -7.90 4.86 21.27
N LEU A 467 -6.72 5.46 21.43
CA LEU A 467 -6.54 6.69 22.19
C LEU A 467 -6.72 7.90 21.31
N ASN A 468 -7.55 8.83 21.77
CA ASN A 468 -7.70 10.13 21.15
C ASN A 468 -6.52 11.01 21.56
N MET A 469 -5.99 11.77 20.59
CA MET A 469 -4.98 12.78 20.88
C MET A 469 -5.53 13.81 21.89
N PRO A 470 -4.81 14.10 22.98
CA PRO A 470 -5.26 15.05 23.98
C PRO A 470 -5.32 16.45 23.37
N PHE A 471 -6.50 17.07 23.43
CA PHE A 471 -6.66 18.45 22.97
C PHE A 471 -5.92 19.39 23.93
N LEU A 472 -5.38 20.49 23.42
CA LEU A 472 -4.49 21.41 24.14
C LEU A 472 -5.04 21.92 25.49
N LYS A 473 -6.36 21.93 25.68
CA LYS A 473 -7.01 22.31 26.96
C LYS A 473 -7.03 21.22 28.04
N GLN A 474 -6.79 19.98 27.66
CA GLN A 474 -6.82 18.80 28.54
C GLN A 474 -5.46 18.09 28.59
N ALA A 475 -4.44 18.65 27.93
CA ALA A 475 -3.14 18.03 27.78
C ALA A 475 -2.25 18.30 29.01
N GLU A 476 -1.60 17.24 29.49
CA GLU A 476 -0.56 17.31 30.51
C GLU A 476 0.71 17.99 29.95
N PRO A 477 1.58 18.56 30.81
CA PRO A 477 2.80 19.23 30.36
C PRO A 477 3.69 18.37 29.45
N ASP A 478 3.81 17.07 29.74
CA ASP A 478 4.61 16.14 28.94
C ASP A 478 4.00 15.92 27.54
N GLN A 479 2.67 15.85 27.46
CA GLN A 479 1.93 15.76 26.20
C GLN A 479 2.07 17.03 25.36
N ILE A 480 2.13 18.21 26.00
CA ILE A 480 2.35 19.48 25.30
C ILE A 480 3.73 19.48 24.63
N ILE A 481 4.76 19.00 25.33
CA ILE A 481 6.12 18.92 24.81
C ILE A 481 6.17 17.98 23.59
N ILE A 482 5.62 16.77 23.73
CA ILE A 482 5.72 15.73 22.71
C ILE A 482 4.88 16.04 21.47
N PHE A 483 3.63 16.46 21.64
CA PHE A 483 2.69 16.60 20.52
C PHE A 483 2.64 18.00 19.90
N TYR A 484 3.12 19.02 20.60
CA TYR A 484 3.03 20.40 20.11
C TYR A 484 4.41 21.06 19.99
N LEU A 485 5.23 21.05 21.04
CA LEU A 485 6.54 21.74 21.02
C LEU A 485 7.51 21.06 20.05
N LEU A 486 7.67 19.75 20.14
CA LEU A 486 8.64 19.00 19.35
C LEU A 486 8.30 19.02 17.84
N PRO A 487 7.04 18.83 17.41
CA PRO A 487 6.63 19.11 16.03
C PRO A 487 6.84 20.56 15.58
N SER A 488 6.64 21.53 16.49
CA SER A 488 6.90 22.94 16.17
C SER A 488 8.38 23.20 15.91
N ILE A 489 9.28 22.53 16.64
CA ILE A 489 10.73 22.55 16.37
C ILE A 489 11.02 22.00 14.97
N PHE A 490 10.35 20.91 14.55
CA PHE A 490 10.50 20.41 13.18
C PHE A 490 10.12 21.46 12.13
N VAL A 491 8.96 22.12 12.29
CA VAL A 491 8.51 23.17 11.35
C VAL A 491 9.50 24.33 11.34
N LEU A 492 10.02 24.73 12.50
CA LEU A 492 11.03 25.77 12.62
C LEU A 492 12.34 25.37 11.91
N CYS A 493 12.86 24.16 12.13
CA CYS A 493 14.03 23.64 11.42
C CYS A 493 13.80 23.61 9.90
N PHE A 494 12.60 23.24 9.45
CA PHE A 494 12.25 23.20 8.04
C PHE A 494 12.28 24.58 7.39
N VAL A 495 11.80 25.60 8.10
CA VAL A 495 11.85 27.01 7.67
C VAL A 495 13.30 27.54 7.66
N LEU A 496 14.08 27.21 8.69
CA LEU A 496 15.46 27.71 8.85
C LEU A 496 16.44 27.17 7.81
N GLN A 497 16.17 26.01 7.17
CA GLN A 497 17.06 25.47 6.13
C GLN A 497 17.34 26.47 4.99
N ARG A 498 16.44 27.42 4.74
CA ARG A 498 16.65 28.48 3.75
C ARG A 498 16.01 29.81 4.17
N ALA A 499 16.32 30.26 5.38
CA ALA A 499 15.77 31.49 5.98
C ALA A 499 15.85 32.72 5.05
N ASN A 500 16.90 32.83 4.24
CA ASN A 500 17.10 33.95 3.29
C ASN A 500 16.07 34.01 2.15
N THR A 501 15.21 33.00 1.98
CA THR A 501 14.18 32.96 0.92
C THR A 501 12.81 33.45 1.41
N LEU A 502 12.66 33.81 2.69
CA LEU A 502 11.39 34.16 3.34
C LEU A 502 10.91 35.61 3.10
N HIS A 503 11.42 36.30 2.08
CA HIS A 503 11.07 37.71 1.85
C HIS A 503 9.59 37.93 1.46
N HIS A 504 8.94 36.92 0.86
CA HIS A 504 7.52 37.01 0.50
C HIS A 504 6.59 36.43 1.56
N LEU A 505 5.51 37.16 1.83
CA LEU A 505 4.45 36.78 2.79
C LEU A 505 3.86 35.39 2.53
N TRP A 506 3.72 34.96 1.26
CA TRP A 506 3.11 33.67 0.94
C TRP A 506 3.98 32.45 1.32
N PHE A 507 5.29 32.60 1.54
CA PHE A 507 6.09 31.49 2.07
C PHE A 507 5.71 31.13 3.51
N TRP A 508 5.15 32.07 4.29
CA TRP A 508 4.64 31.82 5.63
C TRP A 508 3.36 30.98 5.65
N ALA A 509 2.64 30.86 4.53
CA ALA A 509 1.46 30.00 4.47
C ALA A 509 1.80 28.51 4.71
N ILE A 510 3.02 28.07 4.36
CA ILE A 510 3.48 26.69 4.56
C ILE A 510 3.66 26.35 6.05
N PRO A 511 4.46 27.09 6.85
CA PRO A 511 4.55 26.82 8.29
C PRO A 511 3.25 27.10 9.03
N ILE A 512 2.41 28.05 8.59
CA ILE A 512 1.07 28.26 9.17
C ILE A 512 0.20 27.01 9.00
N LEU A 513 0.21 26.39 7.81
CA LEU A 513 -0.49 25.12 7.58
C LEU A 513 0.08 23.99 8.45
N GLY A 514 1.40 23.92 8.60
CA GLY A 514 2.06 22.97 9.51
C GLY A 514 1.65 23.15 10.97
N LEU A 515 1.64 24.38 11.48
CA LEU A 515 1.17 24.71 12.82
C LEU A 515 -0.32 24.39 13.01
N PHE A 516 -1.16 24.63 11.99
CA PHE A 516 -2.56 24.23 12.04
C PHE A 516 -2.72 22.71 12.17
N PHE A 517 -1.91 21.92 11.45
CA PHE A 517 -1.94 20.46 11.55
C PHE A 517 -1.44 19.97 12.92
N ILE A 518 -0.46 20.64 13.51
CA ILE A 518 0.00 20.37 14.89
C ILE A 518 -1.12 20.66 15.89
N LEU A 519 -1.77 21.82 15.79
CA LEU A 519 -2.88 22.20 16.68
C LEU A 519 -4.05 21.23 16.64
N MET A 520 -4.30 20.64 15.46
CA MET A 520 -5.37 19.68 15.27
C MET A 520 -4.95 18.22 15.54
N GLY A 521 -3.68 17.98 15.89
CA GLY A 521 -3.18 16.65 16.28
C GLY A 521 -2.87 15.70 15.13
N TYR A 522 -2.61 16.22 13.92
CA TYR A 522 -2.28 15.42 12.73
C TYR A 522 -1.04 15.96 11.98
N PHE A 523 0.00 16.30 12.74
CA PHE A 523 1.29 16.77 12.23
C PHE A 523 1.90 15.86 11.15
N GLU A 524 1.66 14.56 11.23
CA GLU A 524 2.13 13.55 10.28
C GLU A 524 1.68 13.87 8.85
N LEU A 525 0.48 14.43 8.67
CA LEU A 525 0.02 14.88 7.34
C LEU A 525 0.93 15.96 6.74
N PHE A 526 1.51 16.83 7.56
CA PHE A 526 2.46 17.83 7.08
C PHE A 526 3.72 17.17 6.52
N ILE A 527 4.27 16.18 7.23
CA ILE A 527 5.45 15.43 6.76
C ILE A 527 5.14 14.71 5.44
N VAL A 528 3.94 14.11 5.32
CA VAL A 528 3.49 13.46 4.09
C VAL A 528 3.44 14.44 2.93
N LEU A 529 2.95 15.67 3.15
CA LEU A 529 2.94 16.72 2.13
C LEU A 529 4.34 17.14 1.70
N VAL A 530 5.27 17.28 2.65
CA VAL A 530 6.68 17.61 2.34
C VAL A 530 7.34 16.50 1.52
N LEU A 531 7.17 15.23 1.93
CA LEU A 531 7.69 14.07 1.18
C LEU A 531 7.04 13.93 -0.20
N LEU A 532 5.75 14.23 -0.33
CA LEU A 532 5.04 14.25 -1.60
C LEU A 532 5.60 15.34 -2.53
N ALA A 533 5.78 16.56 -2.02
CA ALA A 533 6.37 17.66 -2.78
C ALA A 533 7.78 17.28 -3.28
N TRP A 534 8.62 16.75 -2.39
CA TRP A 534 9.93 16.22 -2.75
C TRP A 534 9.83 15.14 -3.85
N ALA A 535 8.97 14.14 -3.69
CA ALA A 535 8.83 13.04 -4.65
C ALA A 535 8.39 13.54 -6.05
N ILE A 536 7.54 14.57 -6.11
CA ILE A 536 7.09 15.18 -7.37
C ILE A 536 8.24 15.93 -8.06
N VAL A 537 8.99 16.73 -7.31
CA VAL A 537 10.10 17.55 -7.86
C VAL A 537 11.20 16.68 -8.44
N TYR A 538 11.59 15.61 -7.73
CA TYR A 538 12.65 14.70 -8.17
C TYR A 538 12.15 13.52 -9.03
N GLY A 539 10.85 13.48 -9.37
CA GLY A 539 10.29 12.49 -10.31
C GLY A 539 10.19 11.05 -9.77
N HIS A 540 10.11 10.86 -8.45
CA HIS A 540 10.01 9.55 -7.81
C HIS A 540 8.57 9.03 -7.77
N LYS A 541 8.08 8.50 -8.90
CA LYS A 541 6.68 8.03 -9.06
C LYS A 541 6.20 7.00 -8.02
N TRP A 542 7.06 6.07 -7.59
CA TRP A 542 6.69 5.05 -6.59
C TRP A 542 6.49 5.67 -5.20
N VAL A 543 7.39 6.56 -4.78
CA VAL A 543 7.28 7.29 -3.51
C VAL A 543 6.03 8.16 -3.53
N GLN A 544 5.78 8.85 -4.65
CA GLN A 544 4.57 9.66 -4.85
C GLN A 544 3.29 8.83 -4.66
N ALA A 545 3.22 7.63 -5.26
CA ALA A 545 2.06 6.75 -5.12
C ALA A 545 1.85 6.31 -3.66
N ILE A 546 2.93 5.94 -2.95
CA ILE A 546 2.85 5.56 -1.53
C ILE A 546 2.42 6.75 -0.66
N CYS A 547 2.95 7.96 -0.89
CA CYS A 547 2.51 9.16 -0.18
C CYS A 547 1.00 9.43 -0.37
N ILE A 548 0.48 9.27 -1.59
CA ILE A 548 -0.95 9.46 -1.87
C ILE A 548 -1.79 8.42 -1.13
N LEU A 549 -1.40 7.13 -1.18
CA LEU A 549 -2.08 6.07 -0.44
C LEU A 549 -2.07 6.34 1.07
N LEU A 550 -0.94 6.78 1.60
CA LEU A 550 -0.80 7.09 3.01
C LEU A 550 -1.62 8.33 3.40
N LEU A 551 -1.70 9.35 2.54
CA LEU A 551 -2.57 10.51 2.76
C LEU A 551 -4.05 10.10 2.80
N VAL A 552 -4.49 9.23 1.88
CA VAL A 552 -5.85 8.67 1.89
C VAL A 552 -6.10 7.88 3.17
N PHE A 553 -5.14 7.05 3.58
CA PHE A 553 -5.23 6.28 4.83
C PHE A 553 -5.33 7.18 6.06
N TRP A 554 -4.52 8.23 6.14
CA TRP A 554 -4.59 9.21 7.21
C TRP A 554 -5.94 9.93 7.22
N LEU A 555 -6.45 10.41 6.08
CA LEU A 555 -7.77 11.04 6.01
C LEU A 555 -8.91 10.11 6.44
N TRP A 556 -8.81 8.83 6.08
CA TRP A 556 -9.74 7.79 6.55
C TRP A 556 -9.63 7.59 8.07
N MET A 557 -8.40 7.50 8.61
CA MET A 557 -8.16 7.35 10.04
C MET A 557 -8.69 8.55 10.82
N LEU A 558 -8.43 9.79 10.37
CA LEU A 558 -8.95 11.02 10.99
C LEU A 558 -10.49 11.02 11.10
N TYR A 559 -11.16 10.48 10.09
CA TYR A 559 -12.62 10.37 10.08
C TYR A 559 -13.14 9.44 11.19
N TYR A 560 -12.49 8.31 11.44
CA TYR A 560 -12.97 7.35 12.44
C TYR A 560 -12.42 7.62 13.85
N TYR A 561 -11.16 8.01 13.96
CA TYR A 561 -10.40 7.98 15.22
C TYR A 561 -10.15 9.33 15.88
N LEU A 562 -10.49 10.47 15.25
CA LEU A 562 -10.55 11.69 16.05
C LEU A 562 -11.71 11.55 17.05
N GLY A 563 -11.45 11.76 18.33
CA GLY A 563 -12.47 11.91 19.38
C GLY A 563 -13.39 13.14 19.21
N LEU A 564 -13.38 13.76 18.02
CA LEU A 564 -14.16 14.93 17.68
C LEU A 564 -15.54 14.53 17.15
N SER A 565 -16.51 15.42 17.39
CA SER A 565 -17.81 15.29 16.75
C SER A 565 -17.66 15.32 15.23
N PHE A 566 -18.64 14.73 14.56
CA PHE A 566 -18.65 14.65 13.12
C PHE A 566 -18.50 16.01 12.43
N LEU A 567 -19.19 17.03 12.97
CA LEU A 567 -19.14 18.39 12.46
C LEU A 567 -17.72 18.95 12.53
N TYR A 568 -17.03 18.76 13.66
CA TYR A 568 -15.65 19.22 13.82
C TYR A 568 -14.70 18.51 12.85
N LYS A 569 -14.83 17.18 12.67
CA LYS A 569 -14.03 16.43 11.68
C LYS A 569 -14.23 16.95 10.26
N SER A 570 -15.48 17.17 9.86
CA SER A 570 -15.78 17.75 8.55
C SER A 570 -15.19 19.15 8.42
N LEU A 571 -15.34 19.98 9.44
CA LEU A 571 -14.90 21.37 9.42
C LEU A 571 -13.37 21.50 9.40
N THR A 572 -12.62 20.65 10.12
CA THR A 572 -11.15 20.64 10.07
C THR A 572 -10.63 20.25 8.69
N ILE A 573 -11.23 19.23 8.05
CA ILE A 573 -10.88 18.82 6.69
C ILE A 573 -11.22 19.94 5.69
N PHE A 574 -12.38 20.59 5.84
CA PHE A 574 -12.81 21.70 4.99
C PHE A 574 -11.86 22.91 5.11
N ILE A 575 -11.52 23.33 6.34
CA ILE A 575 -10.57 24.44 6.59
C ILE A 575 -9.19 24.09 6.04
N SER A 576 -8.71 22.85 6.24
CA SER A 576 -7.44 22.39 5.67
C SER A 576 -7.43 22.54 4.15
N GLY A 577 -8.53 22.17 3.48
CA GLY A 577 -8.69 22.36 2.03
C GLY A 577 -8.66 23.83 1.61
N LEU A 578 -9.35 24.72 2.33
CA LEU A 578 -9.34 26.17 2.07
C LEU A 578 -7.95 26.79 2.27
N MET A 579 -7.27 26.46 3.37
CA MET A 579 -5.91 26.94 3.65
C MET A 579 -4.93 26.51 2.54
N LEU A 580 -5.03 25.26 2.10
CA LEU A 580 -4.19 24.72 1.04
C LEU A 580 -4.50 25.40 -0.32
N LEU A 581 -5.77 25.68 -0.62
CA LEU A 581 -6.17 26.44 -1.81
C LEU A 581 -5.62 27.87 -1.80
N MET A 582 -5.73 28.57 -0.66
CA MET A 582 -5.18 29.92 -0.46
C MET A 582 -3.65 29.91 -0.60
N MET A 583 -2.97 28.91 -0.01
CA MET A 583 -1.53 28.73 -0.14
C MET A 583 -1.11 28.56 -1.62
N VAL A 584 -1.82 27.71 -2.37
CA VAL A 584 -1.55 27.51 -3.81
C VAL A 584 -1.76 28.78 -4.61
N TYR A 585 -2.82 29.54 -4.33
CA TYR A 585 -3.08 30.82 -4.98
C TYR A 585 -1.93 31.80 -4.77
N GLY A 586 -1.47 31.94 -3.53
CA GLY A 586 -0.36 32.82 -3.18
C GLY A 586 0.99 32.42 -3.78
N LEU A 587 1.34 31.13 -3.70
CA LEU A 587 2.61 30.62 -4.23
C LEU A 587 2.68 30.69 -5.77
N LYS A 588 1.55 30.57 -6.48
CA LYS A 588 1.50 30.78 -7.94
C LYS A 588 1.88 32.21 -8.34
N GLN A 589 1.55 33.21 -7.53
CA GLN A 589 1.95 34.59 -7.80
C GLN A 589 3.48 34.74 -7.73
N ILE A 590 4.14 34.07 -6.79
CA ILE A 590 5.60 34.05 -6.68
C ILE A 590 6.26 33.29 -7.83
N GLU A 591 5.68 32.17 -8.25
CA GLU A 591 6.18 31.42 -9.42
C GLU A 591 6.15 32.30 -10.69
N ALA A 592 5.06 33.06 -10.90
CA ALA A 592 4.97 33.98 -12.02
C ALA A 592 6.03 35.11 -11.96
N LEU A 593 6.29 35.66 -10.77
CA LEU A 593 7.30 36.71 -10.58
C LEU A 593 8.74 36.19 -10.80
N THR A 594 9.02 34.94 -10.43
CA THR A 594 10.35 34.33 -10.64
C THR A 594 10.60 33.93 -12.10
N ASP A 595 9.58 33.52 -12.86
CA ASP A 595 9.69 33.28 -14.31
C ASP A 595 9.87 34.57 -15.13
N HIS A 596 9.46 35.73 -14.60
CA HIS A 596 9.64 37.06 -15.23
C HIS A 596 10.97 37.76 -14.86
N GLY A 597 11.82 37.15 -14.01
CA GLY A 597 13.17 37.65 -13.74
C GLY A 597 13.28 38.82 -12.77
N GLU A 598 12.23 39.12 -11.99
CA GLU A 598 12.21 40.27 -11.07
C GLU A 598 12.80 39.97 -9.68
N ILE A 599 13.16 38.72 -9.39
CA ILE A 599 13.73 38.31 -8.10
C ILE A 599 14.94 37.40 -8.36
N SER A 600 16.11 38.01 -8.47
CA SER A 600 17.43 37.35 -8.46
C SER A 600 18.09 37.51 -7.10
#